data_AF-A0A662F817-F1
#
_entry.id   AF-A0A662F817-F1
#
_cell.length_a   1.000
_cell.length_b   1.000
_cell.length_c   1.000
_cell.angle_alpha   90.00
_cell.angle_beta   90.00
_cell.angle_gamma   90.00
#
_symmetry.space_group_name_H-M   'P 1'
#
loop_
_entity.id
_entity.type
_entity.pdbx_description
1 polymer ?
#
loop_
_entity_poly.entity_id
_entity_poly.type
_entity_poly.pdbx_seq_one_letter_code
_entity_poly.pdbx_strand_id
1 'polypeptide(L)' 'MKAIERLRDKARGLGTNAAVGLDLETSDLELQAGVVVVSATGTAVIAEPESESP' A
#
# COMPACT_ATOMS: atom_id res chain seq x y z
N MET A 1 -9.22 -5.36 2.73
CA MET A 1 -8.99 -4.21 3.63
C MET A 1 -8.90 -2.96 2.77
N LYS A 2 -9.78 -1.96 3.00
CA LYS A 2 -10.02 -0.86 2.06
C LYS A 2 -8.81 0.06 1.79
N ALA A 3 -7.92 0.26 2.76
CA ALA A 3 -6.71 1.08 2.59
C ALA A 3 -5.70 0.41 1.63
N ILE A 4 -5.44 -0.88 1.81
CA ILE A 4 -4.55 -1.68 0.94
C ILE A 4 -5.13 -1.78 -0.48
N GLU A 5 -6.44 -1.97 -0.61
CA GLU A 5 -7.12 -2.00 -1.92
C GLU A 5 -6.89 -0.71 -2.70
N ARG A 6 -7.08 0.45 -2.04
CA ARG A 6 -6.81 1.76 -2.65
C ARG A 6 -5.33 1.95 -3.03
N LEU A 7 -4.41 1.51 -2.18
CA LEU A 7 -2.97 1.55 -2.48
C LEU A 7 -2.66 0.71 -3.73
N ARG A 8 -3.19 -0.51 -3.79
CA ARG A 8 -3.00 -1.41 -4.94
C ARG A 8 -3.60 -0.84 -6.22
N ASP A 9 -4.81 -0.28 -6.15
CA ASP A 9 -5.47 0.31 -7.32
C ASP A 9 -4.71 1.53 -7.83
N LYS A 10 -4.15 2.34 -6.91
CA LYS A 10 -3.24 3.44 -7.27
C LYS A 10 -1.96 2.93 -7.93
N ALA A 11 -1.31 1.91 -7.36
CA ALA A 11 -0.10 1.30 -7.93
C ALA A 11 -0.36 0.73 -9.33
N ARG A 12 -1.49 0.02 -9.52
CA ARG A 12 -1.95 -0.46 -10.83
C ARG A 12 -2.16 0.69 -11.81
N GLY A 13 -2.76 1.80 -11.36
CA GLY A 13 -2.93 3.01 -12.18
C GLY A 13 -1.62 3.67 -12.61
N LEU A 14 -0.51 3.40 -11.93
CA LEU A 14 0.84 3.83 -12.31
C LEU A 14 1.54 2.87 -13.29
N GLY A 15 0.89 1.75 -13.66
CA GLY A 15 1.46 0.75 -14.56
C GLY A 15 2.43 -0.23 -13.90
N THR A 16 2.42 -0.33 -12.57
CA THR A 16 3.30 -1.24 -11.82
C THR A 16 2.64 -2.59 -11.55
N ASN A 17 3.44 -3.63 -11.29
CA ASN A 17 2.94 -4.99 -11.02
C ASN A 17 3.00 -5.38 -9.53
N ALA A 18 3.70 -4.59 -8.70
CA ALA A 18 3.84 -4.82 -7.28
C ALA A 18 3.85 -3.51 -6.49
N ALA A 19 3.62 -3.64 -5.18
CA ALA A 19 3.91 -2.63 -4.19
C ALA A 19 4.69 -3.27 -3.04
N VAL A 20 5.81 -2.68 -2.64
CA VAL A 20 6.73 -3.20 -1.63
C VAL A 20 6.90 -2.20 -0.48
N GLY A 21 7.38 -2.68 0.67
CA GLY A 21 7.52 -1.85 1.87
C GLY A 21 6.17 -1.34 2.38
N LEU A 22 5.15 -2.22 2.39
CA LEU A 22 3.83 -1.88 2.87
C LEU A 22 3.90 -1.57 4.37
N ASP A 23 3.52 -0.35 4.72
CA ASP A 23 3.34 0.11 6.09
C ASP A 23 1.87 0.44 6.35
N LEU A 24 1.35 0.01 7.49
CA LEU A 24 -0.04 0.19 7.89
C LEU A 24 -0.08 0.88 9.24
N GLU A 25 -0.71 2.04 9.27
CA GLU A 25 -0.84 2.82 10.49
C GLU A 25 -2.31 3.08 10.78
N THR A 26 -2.63 3.13 12.07
CA THR A 26 -3.94 3.54 12.57
C THR A 26 -3.75 4.75 13.46
N SER A 27 -4.56 5.78 13.25
CA SER A 27 -4.57 6.97 14.09
C SER A 27 -5.98 7.24 14.55
N ASP A 28 -6.17 7.23 15.87
CA ASP A 28 -7.40 7.66 16.50
C ASP A 28 -7.45 9.19 16.47
N LEU A 29 -8.42 9.75 15.76
CA LEU A 29 -8.66 11.18 15.83
C LEU A 29 -9.52 11.45 17.06
N GLU A 30 -8.88 11.89 18.15
CA GLU A 30 -9.50 12.28 19.43
C GLU A 30 -10.47 13.49 19.33
N LEU A 31 -10.80 13.92 18.11
CA LEU A 31 -11.76 14.97 17.79
C LEU A 31 -13.20 14.51 18.01
N GLN A 32 -13.57 14.11 19.24
CA GLN A 32 -14.93 13.89 19.76
C GLN A 32 -15.85 12.91 18.96
N ALA A 33 -15.42 12.38 17.82
CA ALA A 33 -16.24 11.68 16.85
C ALA A 33 -15.91 10.18 16.73
N GLY A 34 -14.94 9.68 17.51
CA GLY A 34 -14.57 8.25 17.52
C GLY A 34 -14.12 7.73 16.16
N VAL A 35 -13.44 8.56 15.37
CA VAL A 35 -13.00 8.20 14.01
C VAL A 35 -11.60 7.61 14.06
N VAL A 36 -11.47 6.37 13.57
CA VAL A 36 -10.19 5.72 13.35
C VAL A 36 -9.79 5.91 11.89
N VAL A 37 -8.66 6.58 11.66
CA VAL A 37 -8.05 6.66 10.34
C VAL A 37 -7.13 5.46 10.16
N VAL A 38 -7.24 4.80 9.01
CA VAL A 38 -6.37 3.70 8.62
C VAL A 38 -5.67 4.06 7.33
N SER A 39 -4.35 4.20 7.38
CA SER A 39 -3.49 4.49 6.23
C SER A 39 -2.75 3.24 5.77
N ALA A 40 -2.37 3.25 4.49
CA ALA A 40 -1.47 2.28 3.90
C ALA A 40 -0.48 3.03 3.02
N THR A 41 0.81 2.80 3.27
CA THR A 41 1.93 3.43 2.56
C THR A 41 2.80 2.35 1.95
N GLY A 42 3.40 2.60 0.80
CA GLY A 42 4.33 1.67 0.15
C GLY A 42 4.86 2.21 -1.16
N THR A 43 5.78 1.46 -1.76
CA THR A 43 6.47 1.84 -3.00
C THR A 43 5.97 0.99 -4.16
N ALA A 44 5.40 1.62 -5.18
CA ALA A 44 4.98 0.95 -6.41
C ALA A 44 6.21 0.61 -7.26
N VAL A 45 6.36 -0.66 -7.66
CA VAL A 45 7.53 -1.15 -8.40
C VAL A 45 7.14 -2.11 -9.52
N ILE A 46 7.97 -2.18 -10.56
CA ILE A 46 7.93 -3.27 -11.54
C ILE A 46 8.95 -4.31 -11.08
N ALA A 47 8.46 -5.42 -10.53
CA ALA A 47 9.27 -6.56 -10.18
C ALA A 47 9.49 -7.45 -11.41
N GLU A 48 10.73 -7.90 -11.59
CA GLU A 48 11.11 -8.89 -12.60
C GLU A 48 11.40 -10.23 -11.91
N PRO A 49 11.17 -11.37 -12.57
CA PRO A 49 11.57 -12.67 -12.05
C PRO A 49 13.08 -12.71 -11.76
N GLU A 50 13.47 -13.50 -10.76
CA GLU A 50 14.89 -13.78 -10.57
C GLU A 50 15.42 -14.51 -11.79
N SER A 51 16.50 -13.98 -12.38
CA SER A 51 17.23 -14.68 -13.43
C SER A 51 17.90 -15.89 -12.80
N GLU A 52 17.49 -17.10 -13.18
CA GLU A 52 18.25 -18.32 -12.88
C GLU A 52 19.65 -18.16 -13.51
N SER A 53 20.61 -17.73 -12.70
CA SER A 53 22.02 -17.76 -13.07
C SER A 53 22.53 -19.16 -12.75
N PRO A 54 23.09 -19.90 -13.72
CA PRO A 54 23.66 -21.23 -13.48
C PRO A 54 24.91 -21.18 -12.58
#